data_AF-A0A0F6QYZ2-F1
#
_entry.id   AF-A0A0F6QYZ2-F1
#
_cell.length_a   1.000
_cell.length_b   1.000
_cell.length_c   1.000
_cell.angle_alpha   90.00
_cell.angle_beta   90.00
_cell.angle_gamma   90.00
#
_symmetry.space_group_name_H-M   'P 1'
#
loop_
_entity.id
_entity.type
_entity.pdbx_description
1 polymer ?
#
loop_
_entity_poly.entity_id
_entity_poly.type
_entity_poly.pdbx_seq_one_letter_code
_entity_poly.pdbx_strand_id
1 'polypeptide(L)'
;MELFDALTPLFDEASAAINAVHRRPVNLRKVELTSSEATLRGARSNVSLPEAGVSEQESISAYSLLAPEAISEIIRTFARAPLQVFAHIDVLAGGSGRPTGDTARLTQLADIIAARRSEKFISAIVHAEILSGRMFGSRSGTVARVGMRLAAINSGFDPRGLVVPEPQLKREEKAYVAASKSYFTLPEEFFALHARAFLSGVAEAESIARQASGSA
;
A
#
# COMPACT_ATOMS: atom_id res chain seq x y z
N MET A 1 20.09 -7.24 -9.15
CA MET A 1 20.36 -8.08 -7.97
C MET A 1 20.87 -7.18 -6.86
N GLU A 2 21.94 -6.41 -7.10
CA GLU A 2 22.54 -5.49 -6.12
C GLU A 2 21.57 -4.54 -5.38
N LEU A 3 20.58 -3.95 -6.07
CA LEU A 3 19.57 -3.08 -5.43
C LEU A 3 18.78 -3.80 -4.32
N PHE A 4 18.27 -5.00 -4.60
CA PHE A 4 17.46 -5.74 -3.63
C PHE A 4 18.32 -6.35 -2.53
N ASP A 5 19.56 -6.70 -2.83
CA ASP A 5 20.50 -7.21 -1.81
C ASP A 5 20.77 -6.12 -0.76
N ALA A 6 21.02 -4.87 -1.19
CA ALA A 6 21.24 -3.75 -0.29
C ALA A 6 20.01 -3.39 0.57
N LEU A 7 18.80 -3.57 0.04
CA LEU A 7 17.55 -3.25 0.73
C LEU A 7 16.99 -4.40 1.58
N THR A 8 17.49 -5.63 1.38
CA THR A 8 16.99 -6.83 2.04
C THR A 8 16.95 -6.71 3.56
N PRO A 9 18.01 -6.22 4.26
CA PRO A 9 17.98 -6.09 5.71
C PRO A 9 16.82 -5.24 6.23
N LEU A 10 16.51 -4.13 5.54
CA LEU A 10 15.43 -3.23 5.96
C LEU A 10 14.03 -3.84 5.73
N PHE A 11 13.85 -4.57 4.62
CA PHE A 11 12.61 -5.31 4.38
C PHE A 11 12.45 -6.52 5.31
N ASP A 12 13.54 -7.15 5.74
CA ASP A 12 13.51 -8.23 6.73
C ASP A 12 13.15 -7.72 8.12
N GLU A 13 13.70 -6.57 8.52
CA GLU A 13 13.30 -5.88 9.75
C GLU A 13 11.80 -5.53 9.74
N ALA A 14 11.32 -4.92 8.66
CA ALA A 14 9.90 -4.64 8.48
C ALA A 14 9.06 -5.92 8.56
N SER A 15 9.44 -6.99 7.85
CA SER A 15 8.75 -8.27 7.87
C SER A 15 8.69 -8.87 9.28
N ALA A 16 9.77 -8.80 10.05
CA ALA A 16 9.83 -9.31 11.42
C ALA A 16 8.88 -8.52 12.34
N ALA A 17 8.88 -7.18 12.25
CA ALA A 17 8.00 -6.32 13.03
C ALA A 17 6.52 -6.52 12.68
N ILE A 18 6.20 -6.64 11.39
CA ILE A 18 4.84 -6.93 10.91
C ILE A 18 4.37 -8.30 11.43
N ASN A 19 5.21 -9.33 11.32
CA ASN A 19 4.90 -10.66 11.85
C ASN A 19 4.65 -10.66 13.37
N ALA A 20 5.33 -9.79 14.13
CA ALA A 20 5.09 -9.65 15.56
C ALA A 20 3.68 -9.11 15.86
N VAL A 21 3.22 -8.08 15.14
CA VAL A 21 1.87 -7.54 15.36
C VAL A 21 0.77 -8.50 14.92
N HIS A 22 0.98 -9.30 13.86
CA HIS A 22 0.04 -10.35 13.43
C HIS A 22 -0.19 -11.43 14.51
N ARG A 23 0.79 -11.67 15.38
CA ARG A 23 0.72 -12.67 16.46
C ARG A 23 0.03 -12.16 17.73
N ARG A 24 -0.39 -10.89 17.78
CA ARG A 24 -1.14 -10.36 18.94
C ARG A 24 -2.47 -11.12 19.10
N PRO A 25 -2.89 -11.47 20.34
CA PRO A 25 -4.12 -12.24 20.55
C PRO A 25 -5.37 -11.65 19.89
N VAL A 26 -5.54 -10.32 19.92
CA VAL A 26 -6.67 -9.66 19.26
C VAL A 26 -6.63 -9.82 17.74
N ASN A 27 -5.45 -9.78 17.12
CA ASN A 27 -5.28 -9.96 15.67
C ASN A 27 -5.42 -11.42 15.23
N LEU A 28 -5.38 -12.37 16.16
CA LEU A 28 -5.68 -13.79 15.91
C LEU A 28 -7.18 -14.10 16.03
N ARG A 29 -7.94 -13.29 16.78
CA ARG A 29 -9.34 -13.58 17.15
C ARG A 29 -10.36 -12.61 16.54
N LYS A 30 -9.95 -11.36 16.33
CA LYS A 30 -10.79 -10.23 15.91
C LYS A 30 -10.08 -9.41 14.83
N VAL A 31 -9.44 -10.10 13.87
CA VAL A 31 -8.68 -9.45 12.80
C VAL A 31 -9.52 -8.44 12.03
N GLU A 32 -10.79 -8.76 11.74
CA GLU A 32 -11.68 -7.90 10.98
C GLU A 32 -11.84 -6.52 11.63
N LEU A 33 -11.93 -6.47 12.96
CA LEU A 33 -12.02 -5.21 13.71
C LEU A 33 -10.74 -4.37 13.54
N THR A 34 -9.57 -4.99 13.68
CA THR A 34 -8.30 -4.26 13.63
C THR A 34 -7.89 -3.88 12.20
N SER A 35 -8.19 -4.72 11.21
CA SER A 35 -7.97 -4.40 9.79
C SER A 35 -8.94 -3.33 9.27
N SER A 36 -10.19 -3.31 9.74
CA SER A 36 -11.15 -2.24 9.41
C SER A 36 -10.68 -0.89 9.93
N GLU A 37 -10.22 -0.83 11.18
CA GLU A 37 -9.65 0.39 11.76
C GLU A 37 -8.37 0.82 11.01
N ALA A 38 -7.48 -0.13 10.67
CA ALA A 38 -6.28 0.15 9.87
C ALA A 38 -6.61 0.69 8.47
N THR A 39 -7.68 0.20 7.85
CA THR A 39 -8.18 0.68 6.56
C THR A 39 -8.68 2.11 6.68
N LEU A 40 -9.52 2.40 7.68
CA LEU A 40 -10.09 3.73 7.89
C LEU A 40 -9.02 4.78 8.24
N ARG A 41 -8.05 4.44 9.08
CA ARG A 41 -6.91 5.34 9.39
C ARG A 41 -6.06 5.63 8.16
N GLY A 42 -5.82 4.62 7.32
CA GLY A 42 -5.12 4.79 6.05
C GLY A 42 -5.87 5.76 5.13
N ALA A 43 -7.19 5.55 4.97
CA ALA A 43 -8.06 6.40 4.15
C ALA A 43 -8.07 7.87 4.62
N ARG A 44 -8.18 8.10 5.93
CA ARG A 44 -8.15 9.45 6.52
C ARG A 44 -6.77 10.09 6.46
N SER A 45 -5.71 9.31 6.56
CA SER A 45 -4.35 9.84 6.42
C SER A 45 -4.04 10.22 4.96
N ASN A 46 -4.57 9.44 4.01
CA ASN A 46 -4.37 9.61 2.58
C ASN A 46 -4.73 11.01 2.08
N VAL A 47 -5.84 11.61 2.52
CA VAL A 47 -6.27 12.93 2.01
C VAL A 47 -5.27 14.05 2.27
N SER A 48 -4.45 13.91 3.31
CA SER A 48 -3.44 14.90 3.68
C SER A 48 -2.10 14.71 2.96
N LEU A 49 -1.92 13.59 2.26
CA LEU A 49 -0.68 13.26 1.57
C LEU A 49 -0.58 14.00 0.23
N PRO A 50 0.65 14.29 -0.23
CA PRO A 50 0.90 14.72 -1.59
C PRO A 50 0.21 13.83 -2.60
N GLU A 51 -0.34 14.45 -3.65
CA GLU A 51 -0.91 13.77 -4.80
C GLU A 51 -2.05 12.81 -4.43
N ALA A 52 -2.72 13.02 -3.28
CA ALA A 52 -3.98 12.35 -2.97
C ALA A 52 -5.04 12.70 -4.01
N GLY A 53 -5.22 14.00 -4.27
CA GLY A 53 -6.08 14.51 -5.35
C GLY A 53 -7.54 14.10 -5.24
N VAL A 54 -8.02 13.80 -4.03
CA VAL A 54 -9.35 13.26 -3.72
C VAL A 54 -9.91 13.88 -2.43
N SER A 55 -11.24 13.91 -2.32
CA SER A 55 -11.96 14.18 -1.07
C SER A 55 -11.80 13.03 -0.07
N GLU A 56 -12.20 13.27 1.19
CA GLU A 56 -12.25 12.21 2.21
C GLU A 56 -13.22 11.09 1.81
N GLN A 57 -14.36 11.43 1.22
CA GLN A 57 -15.33 10.44 0.77
C GLN A 57 -14.76 9.54 -0.32
N GLU A 58 -14.11 10.11 -1.35
CA GLU A 58 -13.45 9.36 -2.41
C GLU A 58 -12.27 8.53 -1.88
N SER A 59 -11.51 9.06 -0.91
CA SER A 59 -10.44 8.32 -0.24
C SER A 59 -10.99 7.09 0.50
N ILE A 60 -12.07 7.25 1.28
CA ILE A 60 -12.75 6.14 1.96
C ILE A 60 -13.30 5.13 0.95
N SER A 61 -13.93 5.59 -0.13
CA SER A 61 -14.42 4.74 -1.21
C SER A 61 -13.29 3.93 -1.84
N ALA A 62 -12.15 4.53 -2.19
CA ALA A 62 -11.00 3.81 -2.74
C ALA A 62 -10.41 2.77 -1.76
N TYR A 63 -10.29 3.13 -0.48
CA TYR A 63 -9.78 2.25 0.57
C TYR A 63 -10.76 1.13 0.96
N SER A 64 -12.05 1.22 0.60
CA SER A 64 -13.04 0.17 0.86
C SER A 64 -12.67 -1.18 0.24
N LEU A 65 -11.81 -1.20 -0.79
CA LEU A 65 -11.26 -2.42 -1.37
C LEU A 65 -10.34 -3.20 -0.42
N LEU A 66 -9.86 -2.55 0.65
CA LEU A 66 -9.07 -3.16 1.72
C LEU A 66 -9.94 -3.65 2.89
N ALA A 67 -11.24 -3.36 2.90
CA ALA A 67 -12.14 -3.76 3.97
C ALA A 67 -12.28 -5.30 4.05
N PRO A 68 -12.47 -5.86 5.26
CA PRO A 68 -12.53 -7.32 5.45
C PRO A 68 -13.54 -8.04 4.56
N GLU A 69 -14.67 -7.39 4.28
CA GLU A 69 -15.78 -7.97 3.52
C GLU A 69 -15.45 -8.05 2.02
N ALA A 70 -14.56 -7.20 1.51
CA ALA A 70 -14.20 -7.12 0.09
C ALA A 70 -12.86 -7.78 -0.22
N ILE A 71 -11.90 -7.75 0.71
CA ILE A 71 -10.47 -7.98 0.42
C ILE A 71 -10.20 -9.36 -0.21
N SER A 72 -10.88 -10.42 0.21
CA SER A 72 -10.66 -11.78 -0.32
C SER A 72 -10.94 -11.88 -1.82
N GLU A 73 -12.02 -11.25 -2.28
CA GLU A 73 -12.37 -11.20 -3.71
C GLU A 73 -11.43 -10.27 -4.49
N ILE A 74 -11.12 -9.11 -3.91
CA ILE A 74 -10.22 -8.14 -4.53
C ILE A 74 -8.83 -8.73 -4.73
N ILE A 75 -8.27 -9.44 -3.76
CA ILE A 75 -6.94 -10.07 -3.89
C ILE A 75 -6.95 -11.18 -4.95
N ARG A 76 -8.01 -11.99 -5.02
CA ARG A 76 -8.15 -12.99 -6.09
C ARG A 76 -8.14 -12.35 -7.47
N THR A 77 -8.81 -11.20 -7.63
CA THR A 77 -8.82 -10.45 -8.87
C THR A 77 -7.48 -9.75 -9.12
N PHE A 78 -6.87 -9.17 -8.09
CA PHE A 78 -5.56 -8.52 -8.16
C PHE A 78 -4.48 -9.48 -8.64
N ALA A 79 -4.49 -10.74 -8.19
CA ALA A 79 -3.53 -11.74 -8.60
C ALA A 79 -3.59 -12.13 -10.09
N ARG A 80 -4.77 -12.02 -10.73
CA ARG A 80 -4.99 -12.47 -12.13
C ARG A 80 -5.21 -11.33 -13.12
N ALA A 81 -5.71 -10.19 -12.64
CA ALA A 81 -6.07 -9.01 -13.42
C ALA A 81 -5.75 -7.72 -12.64
N PRO A 82 -4.47 -7.44 -12.30
CA PRO A 82 -4.08 -6.25 -11.54
C PRO A 82 -4.59 -4.94 -12.16
N LEU A 83 -4.56 -4.83 -13.50
CA LEU A 83 -5.03 -3.66 -14.23
C LEU A 83 -6.51 -3.33 -13.93
N GLN A 84 -7.36 -4.36 -13.82
CA GLN A 84 -8.78 -4.18 -13.49
C GLN A 84 -8.94 -3.58 -12.09
N VAL A 85 -8.11 -4.01 -11.14
CA VAL A 85 -8.16 -3.50 -9.77
C VAL A 85 -7.63 -2.07 -9.69
N PHE A 86 -6.54 -1.74 -10.40
CA PHE A 86 -6.07 -0.34 -10.48
C PHE A 86 -7.12 0.59 -11.09
N ALA A 87 -7.77 0.15 -12.18
CA ALA A 87 -8.89 0.88 -12.76
C ALA A 87 -10.05 1.05 -11.76
N HIS A 88 -10.38 0.01 -10.98
CA HIS A 88 -11.43 0.08 -9.96
C HIS A 88 -11.09 1.07 -8.84
N ILE A 89 -9.83 1.10 -8.37
CA ILE A 89 -9.36 2.09 -7.39
C ILE A 89 -9.53 3.51 -7.95
N ASP A 90 -9.11 3.75 -9.20
CA ASP A 90 -9.25 5.07 -9.84
C ASP A 90 -10.72 5.50 -9.94
N VAL A 91 -11.64 4.60 -10.32
CA VAL A 91 -13.09 4.89 -10.37
C VAL A 91 -13.61 5.29 -8.99
N LEU A 92 -13.26 4.54 -7.94
CA LEU A 92 -13.69 4.85 -6.56
C LEU A 92 -13.07 6.15 -6.04
N ALA A 93 -11.93 6.54 -6.58
CA ALA A 93 -11.26 7.81 -6.36
C ALA A 93 -11.79 8.97 -7.24
N GLY A 94 -12.95 8.80 -7.89
CA GLY A 94 -13.58 9.84 -8.73
C GLY A 94 -13.02 9.93 -10.16
N GLY A 95 -12.22 8.94 -10.57
CA GLY A 95 -11.64 8.85 -11.90
C GLY A 95 -12.51 8.10 -12.92
N SER A 96 -11.90 7.77 -14.06
CA SER A 96 -12.58 7.09 -15.18
C SER A 96 -12.23 5.61 -15.30
N GLY A 97 -11.27 5.14 -14.49
CA GLY A 97 -10.66 3.81 -14.60
C GLY A 97 -9.67 3.68 -15.75
N ARG A 98 -9.43 4.74 -16.52
CA ARG A 98 -8.51 4.74 -17.66
C ARG A 98 -7.16 5.36 -17.25
N PRO A 99 -6.05 4.63 -17.43
CA PRO A 99 -4.72 5.19 -17.21
C PRO A 99 -4.46 6.38 -18.14
N THR A 100 -3.72 7.36 -17.64
CA THR A 100 -3.27 8.54 -18.39
C THR A 100 -1.75 8.56 -18.59
N GLY A 101 -1.01 7.69 -17.89
CA GLY A 101 0.44 7.53 -18.01
C GLY A 101 0.84 6.48 -19.06
N ASP A 102 2.06 5.97 -18.93
CA ASP A 102 2.63 4.93 -19.82
C ASP A 102 1.90 3.59 -19.61
N THR A 103 0.99 3.27 -20.54
CA THR A 103 0.19 2.05 -20.50
C THR A 103 1.02 0.79 -20.70
N ALA A 104 2.08 0.84 -21.51
CA ALA A 104 2.95 -0.32 -21.74
C ALA A 104 3.71 -0.69 -20.46
N ARG A 105 4.22 0.31 -19.75
CA ARG A 105 4.87 0.13 -18.44
C ARG A 105 3.89 -0.36 -17.37
N LEU A 106 2.67 0.17 -17.35
CA LEU A 106 1.63 -0.30 -16.45
C LEU A 106 1.24 -1.77 -16.73
N THR A 107 1.21 -2.20 -18.00
CA THR A 107 1.01 -3.60 -18.37
C THR A 107 2.17 -4.48 -17.88
N GLN A 108 3.43 -4.04 -18.04
CA GLN A 108 4.59 -4.77 -17.51
C GLN A 108 4.52 -4.93 -15.98
N LEU A 109 4.09 -3.88 -15.26
CA LEU A 109 3.86 -3.96 -13.82
C LEU A 109 2.81 -5.04 -13.48
N ALA A 110 1.71 -5.09 -14.23
CA ALA A 110 0.69 -6.11 -14.04
C ALA A 110 1.22 -7.53 -14.29
N ASP A 111 2.06 -7.72 -15.32
CA ASP A 111 2.69 -9.02 -15.59
C ASP A 111 3.61 -9.46 -14.46
N ILE A 112 4.36 -8.53 -13.85
CA ILE A 112 5.21 -8.81 -12.68
C ILE A 112 4.37 -9.27 -11.48
N ILE A 113 3.24 -8.59 -11.22
CA ILE A 113 2.31 -8.94 -10.13
C ILE A 113 1.70 -10.33 -10.38
N ALA A 114 1.20 -10.59 -11.59
CA ALA A 114 0.57 -11.85 -11.95
C ALA A 114 1.54 -13.03 -11.92
N ALA A 115 2.80 -12.80 -12.29
CA ALA A 115 3.88 -13.78 -12.19
C ALA A 115 4.39 -14.00 -10.75
N ARG A 116 3.85 -13.27 -9.75
CA ARG A 116 4.26 -13.34 -8.33
C ARG A 116 5.77 -13.17 -8.12
N ARG A 117 6.38 -12.26 -8.87
CA ARG A 117 7.82 -11.96 -8.73
C ARG A 117 8.07 -10.95 -7.63
N SER A 118 9.29 -10.95 -7.09
CA SER A 118 9.76 -9.93 -6.14
C SER A 118 8.96 -9.86 -4.84
N GLU A 119 8.59 -11.02 -4.27
CA GLU A 119 7.68 -11.23 -3.12
C GLU A 119 7.53 -10.05 -2.15
N LYS A 120 8.54 -9.76 -1.30
CA LYS A 120 8.45 -8.68 -0.31
C LYS A 120 8.64 -7.26 -0.88
N PHE A 121 9.22 -7.14 -2.08
CA PHE A 121 9.48 -5.86 -2.74
C PHE A 121 8.32 -5.39 -3.64
N ILE A 122 7.39 -6.28 -4.03
CA ILE A 122 6.32 -5.94 -4.98
C ILE A 122 5.43 -4.80 -4.50
N SER A 123 5.23 -4.67 -3.18
CA SER A 123 4.51 -3.53 -2.60
C SER A 123 5.23 -2.20 -2.88
N ALA A 124 6.55 -2.15 -2.74
CA ALA A 124 7.35 -0.97 -3.05
C ALA A 124 7.39 -0.67 -4.54
N ILE A 125 7.51 -1.71 -5.39
CA ILE A 125 7.45 -1.57 -6.85
C ILE A 125 6.11 -0.97 -7.27
N VAL A 126 4.98 -1.52 -6.81
CA VAL A 126 3.64 -0.99 -7.12
C VAL A 126 3.47 0.44 -6.65
N HIS A 127 3.94 0.75 -5.44
CA HIS A 127 3.88 2.10 -4.89
C HIS A 127 4.63 3.10 -5.77
N ALA A 128 5.87 2.79 -6.12
CA ALA A 128 6.75 3.68 -6.86
C ALA A 128 6.30 3.85 -8.32
N GLU A 129 6.04 2.74 -9.02
CA GLU A 129 5.68 2.73 -10.44
C GLU A 129 4.40 3.53 -10.71
N ILE A 130 3.37 3.37 -9.89
CA ILE A 130 2.09 4.08 -10.08
C ILE A 130 2.24 5.56 -9.75
N LEU A 131 2.87 5.89 -8.62
CA LEU A 131 3.02 7.28 -8.18
C LEU A 131 3.95 8.07 -9.11
N SER A 132 5.18 7.61 -9.28
CA SER A 132 6.20 8.29 -10.08
C SER A 132 5.87 8.30 -11.56
N GLY A 133 5.19 7.25 -12.04
CA GLY A 133 4.69 7.17 -13.41
C GLY A 133 3.43 7.99 -13.67
N ARG A 134 2.82 8.58 -12.63
CA ARG A 134 1.55 9.33 -12.69
C ARG A 134 0.48 8.60 -13.50
N MET A 135 0.37 7.28 -13.30
CA MET A 135 -0.39 6.37 -14.16
C MET A 135 -1.87 6.72 -14.28
N PHE A 136 -2.42 7.43 -13.29
CA PHE A 136 -3.82 7.88 -13.22
C PHE A 136 -3.94 9.41 -12.99
N GLY A 137 -2.94 10.18 -13.41
CA GLY A 137 -2.92 11.63 -13.30
C GLY A 137 -2.88 12.08 -11.83
N SER A 138 -3.76 13.02 -11.44
CA SER A 138 -3.81 13.58 -10.09
C SER A 138 -4.20 12.58 -9.00
N ARG A 139 -4.81 11.45 -9.35
CA ARG A 139 -5.23 10.39 -8.42
C ARG A 139 -4.17 9.31 -8.22
N SER A 140 -3.04 9.40 -8.93
CA SER A 140 -1.99 8.38 -8.88
C SER A 140 -1.46 8.13 -7.47
N GLY A 141 -1.41 9.14 -6.60
CA GLY A 141 -1.01 8.93 -5.21
C GLY A 141 -1.99 8.07 -4.43
N THR A 142 -3.31 8.30 -4.57
CA THR A 142 -4.34 7.44 -3.95
C THR A 142 -4.30 6.03 -4.54
N VAL A 143 -4.21 5.89 -5.87
CA VAL A 143 -4.13 4.57 -6.53
C VAL A 143 -2.88 3.81 -6.08
N ALA A 144 -1.74 4.48 -5.99
CA ALA A 144 -0.48 3.87 -5.56
C ALA A 144 -0.52 3.41 -4.10
N ARG A 145 -1.15 4.19 -3.19
CA ARG A 145 -1.21 3.84 -1.76
C ARG A 145 -2.21 2.73 -1.45
N VAL A 146 -3.35 2.69 -2.13
CA VAL A 146 -4.24 1.52 -2.05
C VAL A 146 -3.58 0.31 -2.71
N GLY A 147 -2.99 0.49 -3.89
CA GLY A 147 -2.31 -0.55 -4.66
C GLY A 147 -1.15 -1.19 -3.91
N MET A 148 -0.33 -0.41 -3.21
CA MET A 148 0.78 -0.96 -2.42
C MET A 148 0.30 -1.82 -1.25
N ARG A 149 -0.82 -1.46 -0.61
CA ARG A 149 -1.41 -2.26 0.48
C ARG A 149 -2.00 -3.56 -0.06
N LEU A 150 -2.70 -3.52 -1.19
CA LEU A 150 -3.15 -4.74 -1.88
C LEU A 150 -1.99 -5.64 -2.29
N ALA A 151 -0.90 -5.06 -2.80
CA ALA A 151 0.30 -5.80 -3.17
C ALA A 151 0.98 -6.45 -1.94
N ALA A 152 1.03 -5.75 -0.80
CA ALA A 152 1.56 -6.30 0.45
C ALA A 152 0.70 -7.46 0.99
N ILE A 153 -0.63 -7.35 0.89
CA ILE A 153 -1.55 -8.44 1.28
C ILE A 153 -1.38 -9.63 0.33
N ASN A 154 -1.38 -9.39 -0.99
CA ASN A 154 -1.29 -10.43 -2.01
C ASN A 154 0.05 -11.20 -1.96
N SER A 155 1.14 -10.53 -1.62
CA SER A 155 2.46 -11.17 -1.51
C SER A 155 2.73 -11.82 -0.16
N GLY A 156 1.87 -11.61 0.83
CA GLY A 156 2.07 -12.09 2.20
C GLY A 156 3.04 -11.24 3.02
N PHE A 157 3.46 -10.06 2.55
CA PHE A 157 4.25 -9.11 3.33
C PHE A 157 3.46 -8.52 4.51
N ASP A 158 2.17 -8.23 4.30
CA ASP A 158 1.20 -7.89 5.34
C ASP A 158 -0.14 -8.61 5.08
N PRO A 159 -0.22 -9.93 5.34
CA PRO A 159 -1.28 -10.79 4.81
C PRO A 159 -2.69 -10.48 5.33
N ARG A 160 -2.81 -9.69 6.41
CA ARG A 160 -4.10 -9.26 6.98
C ARG A 160 -4.32 -7.75 6.91
N GLY A 161 -3.43 -7.02 6.21
CA GLY A 161 -3.57 -5.58 5.98
C GLY A 161 -3.56 -4.75 7.27
N LEU A 162 -2.81 -5.14 8.30
CA LEU A 162 -2.84 -4.49 9.62
C LEU A 162 -2.02 -3.19 9.65
N VAL A 163 -1.01 -3.08 8.81
CA VAL A 163 -0.04 -1.98 8.83
C VAL A 163 -0.65 -0.73 8.20
N VAL A 164 -0.45 0.42 8.85
CA VAL A 164 -0.88 1.73 8.36
C VAL A 164 0.35 2.58 8.03
N PRO A 165 0.90 2.49 6.80
CA PRO A 165 2.11 3.22 6.43
C PRO A 165 1.90 4.72 6.17
N GLU A 166 0.66 5.15 5.88
CA GLU A 166 0.33 6.50 5.41
C GLU A 166 0.78 7.64 6.35
N PRO A 167 0.62 7.55 7.69
CA PRO A 167 1.12 8.58 8.61
C PRO A 167 2.63 8.82 8.49
N GLN A 168 3.44 7.77 8.28
CA GLN A 168 4.89 7.93 8.11
C GLN A 168 5.23 8.61 6.79
N LEU A 169 4.52 8.28 5.70
CA LEU A 169 4.68 8.97 4.42
C LEU A 169 4.38 10.47 4.56
N LYS A 170 3.44 10.84 5.43
CA LYS A 170 3.11 12.25 5.71
C LYS A 170 4.20 12.91 6.55
N ARG A 171 4.71 12.23 7.58
CA ARG A 171 5.84 12.71 8.38
C ARG A 171 7.09 12.96 7.53
N GLU A 172 7.34 12.09 6.55
CA GLU A 172 8.46 12.20 5.59
C GLU A 172 8.07 12.89 4.26
N GLU A 173 6.99 13.69 4.22
CA GLU A 173 6.39 14.23 2.98
C GLU A 173 7.41 14.83 2.00
N LYS A 174 8.36 15.63 2.49
CA LYS A 174 9.40 16.22 1.63
C LYS A 174 10.29 15.16 0.98
N ALA A 175 10.74 14.16 1.75
CA ALA A 175 11.55 13.07 1.24
C ALA A 175 10.74 12.15 0.32
N TYR A 176 9.45 11.93 0.62
CA TYR A 176 8.55 11.14 -0.21
C TYR A 176 8.32 11.75 -1.59
N VAL A 177 8.10 13.06 -1.66
CA VAL A 177 7.97 13.79 -2.93
C VAL A 177 9.30 13.85 -3.69
N ALA A 178 10.43 13.97 -2.98
CA ALA A 178 11.75 13.94 -3.64
C ALA A 178 12.03 12.57 -4.25
N ALA A 179 11.84 11.50 -3.47
CA ALA A 179 12.04 10.12 -3.91
C ALA A 179 11.09 9.75 -5.06
N SER A 180 9.84 10.23 -5.06
CA SER A 180 8.92 9.95 -6.18
C SER A 180 9.41 10.58 -7.48
N LYS A 181 10.00 11.78 -7.43
CA LYS A 181 10.56 12.47 -8.60
C LYS A 181 11.85 11.82 -9.11
N SER A 182 12.70 11.32 -8.20
CA SER A 182 13.99 10.68 -8.55
C SER A 182 13.88 9.18 -8.85
N TYR A 183 12.72 8.55 -8.63
CA TYR A 183 12.56 7.09 -8.67
C TYR A 183 13.18 6.40 -9.89
N PHE A 184 12.98 6.93 -11.10
CA PHE A 184 13.48 6.28 -12.33
C PHE A 184 15.00 6.34 -12.47
N THR A 185 15.69 7.15 -11.67
CA THR A 185 17.15 7.26 -11.62
C THR A 185 17.74 6.73 -10.31
N LEU A 186 17.03 6.87 -9.18
CA LEU A 186 17.45 6.51 -7.82
C LEU A 186 16.34 5.69 -7.11
N PRO A 187 16.04 4.47 -7.57
CA PRO A 187 14.93 3.67 -7.03
C PRO A 187 15.13 3.27 -5.56
N GLU A 188 16.37 3.15 -5.09
CA GLU A 188 16.73 2.77 -3.72
C GLU A 188 16.17 3.71 -2.67
N GLU A 189 16.14 5.03 -2.95
CA GLU A 189 15.64 6.03 -1.99
C GLU A 189 14.15 5.83 -1.72
N PHE A 190 13.38 5.57 -2.77
CA PHE A 190 11.95 5.30 -2.67
C PHE A 190 11.69 4.00 -1.93
N PHE A 191 12.46 2.96 -2.21
CA PHE A 191 12.24 1.63 -1.63
C PHE A 191 12.61 1.63 -0.14
N ALA A 192 13.69 2.32 0.23
CA ALA A 192 14.04 2.52 1.64
C ALA A 192 12.97 3.33 2.38
N LEU A 193 12.43 4.39 1.76
CA LEU A 193 11.33 5.18 2.33
C LEU A 193 10.06 4.33 2.50
N HIS A 194 9.71 3.52 1.50
CA HIS A 194 8.59 2.59 1.58
C HIS A 194 8.74 1.61 2.74
N ALA A 195 9.90 0.97 2.87
CA ALA A 195 10.14 0.00 3.94
C ALA A 195 10.11 0.66 5.33
N ARG A 196 10.67 1.86 5.49
CA ARG A 196 10.53 2.65 6.73
C ARG A 196 9.09 3.01 7.03
N ALA A 197 8.27 3.32 6.02
CA ALA A 197 6.86 3.60 6.20
C ALA A 197 6.09 2.38 6.72
N PHE A 198 6.36 1.19 6.18
CA PHE A 198 5.78 -0.06 6.67
C PHE A 198 6.26 -0.40 8.08
N LEU A 199 7.56 -0.31 8.34
CA LEU A 199 8.14 -0.55 9.68
C LEU A 199 7.53 0.40 10.72
N SER A 200 7.45 1.70 10.42
CA SER A 200 6.81 2.66 11.31
C SER A 200 5.30 2.43 11.46
N GLY A 201 4.63 1.96 10.39
CA GLY A 201 3.20 1.64 10.41
C GLY A 201 2.84 0.49 11.34
N VAL A 202 3.82 -0.33 11.77
CA VAL A 202 3.61 -1.34 12.82
C VAL A 202 3.20 -0.68 14.15
N ALA A 203 3.72 0.51 14.46
CA ALA A 203 3.32 1.22 15.68
C ALA A 203 1.83 1.63 15.67
N GLU A 204 1.30 1.98 14.50
CA GLU A 204 -0.14 2.24 14.32
C GLU A 204 -0.96 0.96 14.51
N ALA A 205 -0.52 -0.14 13.90
CA ALA A 205 -1.15 -1.45 14.06
C ALA A 205 -1.18 -1.93 15.52
N GLU A 206 -0.08 -1.71 16.25
CA GLU A 206 0.02 -1.97 17.69
C GLU A 206 -0.91 -1.07 18.51
N SER A 207 -1.06 0.20 18.14
CA SER A 207 -2.02 1.10 18.78
C SER A 207 -3.45 0.63 18.58
N ILE A 208 -3.81 0.22 17.37
CA ILE A 208 -5.13 -0.33 17.04
C ILE A 208 -5.39 -1.60 17.86
N ALA A 209 -4.42 -2.52 17.90
CA ALA A 209 -4.52 -3.76 18.65
C ALA A 209 -4.76 -3.51 20.15
N ARG A 210 -4.05 -2.55 20.76
CA ARG A 210 -4.28 -2.17 22.16
C ARG A 210 -5.68 -1.62 22.40
N GLN A 211 -6.17 -0.72 21.54
CA GLN A 211 -7.50 -0.14 21.68
C GLN A 211 -8.60 -1.20 21.53
N ALA A 212 -8.50 -2.05 20.51
CA ALA A 212 -9.43 -3.15 20.27
C ALA A 212 -9.45 -4.20 21.40
N SER A 213 -8.33 -4.37 22.12
CA SER A 213 -8.25 -5.26 23.28
C SER A 213 -8.94 -4.69 24.53
N GLY A 214 -9.00 -3.35 24.65
CA GLY A 214 -9.67 -2.67 25.77
C GLY A 214 -11.16 -2.42 25.56
N SER A 215 -11.66 -2.59 24.34
CA SER A 215 -13.10 -2.53 24.01
C SER A 215 -13.81 -3.89 24.10
N ALA A 216 -13.13 -4.92 24.62
CA ALA A 216 -13.63 -6.28 24.81
C ALA A 216 -13.95 -6.54 26.28
#